data_AF-A0A9P8QH90-F1
#
_entry.id   AF-A0A9P8QH90-F1
#
_cell.length_a   1.000
_cell.length_b   1.000
_cell.length_c   1.000
_cell.angle_alpha   90.00
_cell.angle_beta   90.00
_cell.angle_gamma   90.00
#
_symmetry.space_group_name_H-M   'P 1'
#
loop_
_entity.id
_entity.type
_entity.pdbx_description
1 polymer ?
#
loop_
_entity_poly.entity_id
_entity_poly.type
_entity_poly.pdbx_seq_one_letter_code
_entity_poly.pdbx_strand_id
1 'polypeptide(L)'
;MNGHPRIVPWKFSSELQTLKSQFFPSEQDQSTKSSTEIIANKQKAITRTLSYQLKTNIPHSLLSTAHLTTIQLRFQNSETDELDESLQLMSTMALIRFVNGLLDPSQQSTFAIPLSLLAKKIGLPSWFVEIRHEGTHDSLPSLEMLELSVDKALQWLFDNYWGKLIMENEQEAKLDIDGEQLKKITEDFKALMKNYRRIKKLDMAKEYKQNDATETGKEYWSIVKEIRKTFQVEIFLSQIIPGGKLKFERVKQMYEPLLHYVLVNDDEEELYILELLELIFLKMYQYSKFKDYDTIKDQSMLSQAQSWCEWVVIDRVKLHNETKLTKIIEIVGKFPGEFNKTLLKKLQTQKRFVNRGMFNKIDDTIAKLSQEESNTTQEATAIEEDQTSRKRSFDIDDITNDLENLKKRLRSETVIKVDSKVQIVPFQTYKDWQPKPFGAL
;
A
#
# COMPACT_ATOMS: atom_id res chain seq x y z
N MET A 1 15.18 -8.93 -1.57
CA MET A 1 15.44 -7.97 -0.48
C MET A 1 16.74 -7.23 -0.79
N ASN A 2 16.81 -5.93 -0.52
CA ASN A 2 18.08 -5.19 -0.52
C ASN A 2 18.91 -5.70 0.67
N GLY A 3 20.02 -6.40 0.38
CA GLY A 3 20.87 -7.08 1.37
C GLY A 3 21.74 -6.16 2.22
N HIS A 4 21.20 -5.04 2.70
CA HIS A 4 21.94 -4.12 3.55
C HIS A 4 21.50 -4.28 5.02
N PRO A 5 22.46 -4.46 5.96
CA PRO A 5 22.14 -4.53 7.38
C PRO A 5 21.49 -3.21 7.83
N ARG A 6 20.32 -3.30 8.47
CA ARG A 6 19.60 -2.15 9.01
C ARG A 6 20.13 -1.85 10.41
N ILE A 7 20.70 -0.67 10.59
CA ILE A 7 21.15 -0.20 11.91
C ILE A 7 19.92 0.19 12.74
N VAL A 8 19.79 -0.40 13.93
CA VAL A 8 18.69 -0.14 14.87
C VAL A 8 19.24 0.24 16.26
N PRO A 9 18.54 1.09 17.03
CA PRO A 9 19.02 1.54 18.35
C PRO A 9 18.76 0.54 19.49
N TRP A 10 17.81 -0.39 19.31
CA TRP A 10 17.47 -1.43 20.27
C TRP A 10 18.37 -2.66 20.09
N LYS A 11 18.66 -3.36 21.19
CA LYS A 11 19.51 -4.56 21.17
C LYS A 11 18.71 -5.79 20.75
N PHE A 12 17.44 -5.87 21.14
CA PHE A 12 16.54 -6.98 20.81
C PHE A 12 15.20 -6.48 20.24
N SER A 13 14.58 -7.25 19.34
CA SER A 13 13.25 -6.91 18.78
C SER A 13 12.16 -6.86 19.87
N SER A 14 12.30 -7.64 20.94
CA SER A 14 11.40 -7.61 22.11
C SER A 14 11.35 -6.26 22.83
N GLU A 15 12.36 -5.39 22.66
CA GLU A 15 12.34 -4.04 23.23
C GLU A 15 11.29 -3.16 22.58
N LEU A 16 11.01 -3.33 21.28
CA LEU A 16 9.94 -2.60 20.59
C LEU A 16 8.57 -3.00 21.12
N GLN A 17 8.36 -4.30 21.37
CA GLN A 17 7.11 -4.80 21.98
C GLN A 17 6.93 -4.25 23.40
N THR A 18 8.02 -4.18 24.16
CA THR A 18 8.01 -3.56 25.49
C THR A 18 7.68 -2.07 25.42
N LEU A 19 8.24 -1.34 24.46
CA LEU A 19 7.90 0.07 24.27
C LEU A 19 6.44 0.26 23.87
N LYS A 20 5.91 -0.61 22.99
CA LYS A 20 4.51 -0.58 22.60
C LYS A 20 3.58 -0.72 23.80
N SER A 21 3.81 -1.73 24.65
CA SER A 21 2.96 -1.96 25.83
C SER A 21 3.08 -0.86 26.88
N GLN A 22 4.23 -0.15 26.94
CA GLN A 22 4.40 1.00 27.81
C GLN A 22 3.73 2.27 27.28
N PHE A 23 3.76 2.53 25.97
CA PHE A 23 3.07 3.66 25.35
C PHE A 23 1.56 3.46 25.30
N PHE A 24 1.12 2.25 24.94
CA PHE A 24 -0.28 1.89 24.72
C PHE A 24 -0.65 0.71 25.63
N PRO A 25 -1.02 0.96 26.90
CA PRO A 25 -1.45 -0.09 27.81
C PRO A 25 -2.76 -0.72 27.32
N SER A 26 -2.83 -2.05 27.32
CA SER A 26 -4.03 -2.81 26.93
C SER A 26 -5.19 -2.56 27.89
N GLU A 27 -6.43 -2.83 27.50
CA GLU A 27 -7.60 -2.69 28.37
C GLU A 27 -7.45 -3.48 29.70
N GLN A 28 -6.82 -4.64 29.65
CA GLN A 28 -6.47 -5.44 30.84
C GLN A 28 -5.40 -4.78 31.72
N ASP A 29 -4.43 -4.08 31.13
CA ASP A 29 -3.41 -3.35 31.89
C ASP A 29 -4.01 -2.12 32.57
N GLN A 30 -5.00 -1.48 31.95
CA GLN A 30 -5.71 -0.33 32.51
C GLN A 30 -6.58 -0.71 33.70
N SER A 31 -7.13 -1.93 33.74
CA SER A 31 -7.92 -2.42 34.89
C SER A 31 -7.07 -2.91 36.06
N THR A 32 -5.82 -3.33 35.80
CA THR A 32 -4.99 -4.04 36.78
C THR A 32 -3.92 -3.15 37.40
N LYS A 33 -3.43 -2.14 36.68
CA LYS A 33 -2.35 -1.24 37.13
C LYS A 33 -2.93 0.08 37.65
N SER A 34 -2.30 0.62 38.70
CA SER A 34 -2.65 1.96 39.20
C SER A 34 -2.35 3.03 38.14
N SER A 35 -3.15 4.11 38.09
CA SER A 35 -2.92 5.26 37.20
C SER A 35 -1.50 5.82 37.33
N THR A 36 -0.93 5.80 38.54
CA THR A 36 0.45 6.24 38.81
C THR A 36 1.49 5.34 38.14
N GLU A 37 1.26 4.03 38.08
CA GLU A 37 2.15 3.06 37.41
C GLU A 37 2.09 3.21 35.89
N ILE A 38 0.91 3.50 35.34
CA ILE A 38 0.74 3.75 33.91
C ILE A 38 1.53 5.00 33.49
N ILE A 39 1.42 6.09 34.26
CA ILE A 39 2.18 7.32 34.01
C ILE A 39 3.68 7.05 34.09
N ALA A 40 4.15 6.33 35.12
CA ALA A 40 5.57 5.97 35.26
C ALA A 40 6.07 5.12 34.08
N ASN A 41 5.26 4.17 33.58
CA ASN A 41 5.60 3.36 32.41
C ASN A 41 5.72 4.21 31.14
N LYS A 42 4.78 5.14 30.90
CA LYS A 42 4.85 6.09 29.78
C LYS A 42 6.10 6.97 29.87
N GLN A 43 6.41 7.51 31.05
CA GLN A 43 7.63 8.31 31.27
C GLN A 43 8.92 7.52 31.00
N LYS A 44 8.95 6.25 31.41
CA LYS A 44 10.07 5.33 31.12
C LYS A 44 10.23 5.08 29.61
N ALA A 45 9.12 4.87 28.89
CA ALA A 45 9.14 4.68 27.44
C ALA A 45 9.60 5.93 26.68
N ILE A 46 9.17 7.12 27.12
CA ILE A 46 9.63 8.41 26.59
C ILE A 46 11.14 8.53 26.77
N THR A 47 11.63 8.36 28.00
CA THR A 47 13.06 8.47 28.31
C THR A 47 13.90 7.49 27.49
N ARG A 48 13.43 6.25 27.37
CA ARG A 48 14.09 5.21 26.57
C ARG A 48 14.12 5.58 25.08
N THR A 49 13.02 6.08 24.53
CA THR A 49 12.94 6.51 23.12
C THR A 49 13.90 7.67 22.83
N LEU A 50 13.95 8.67 23.72
CA LEU A 50 14.89 9.78 23.60
C LEU A 50 16.35 9.31 23.72
N SER A 51 16.63 8.31 24.56
CA SER A 51 17.98 7.72 24.64
C SER A 51 18.40 7.01 23.36
N TYR A 52 17.45 6.46 22.59
CA TYR A 52 17.75 5.83 21.29
C TYR A 52 18.16 6.84 20.23
N GLN A 53 17.58 8.05 20.27
CA GLN A 53 17.95 9.15 19.38
C GLN A 53 19.43 9.55 19.51
N LEU A 54 20.02 9.37 20.69
CA LEU A 54 21.44 9.65 20.91
C LEU A 54 22.37 8.62 20.25
N LYS A 55 21.88 7.41 19.96
CA LYS A 55 22.69 6.31 19.41
C LYS A 55 22.66 6.28 17.90
N THR A 56 21.47 6.42 17.31
CA THR A 56 21.28 6.39 15.86
C THR A 56 20.00 7.14 15.50
N ASN A 57 19.80 7.39 14.21
CA ASN A 57 18.56 7.94 13.72
C ASN A 57 17.44 6.93 13.93
N ILE A 58 16.36 7.38 14.57
CA ILE A 58 15.20 6.54 14.86
C ILE A 58 14.04 6.86 13.93
N PRO A 59 13.10 5.93 13.70
CA PRO A 59 11.92 6.21 12.90
C PRO A 59 11.16 7.43 13.45
N HIS A 60 10.77 8.34 12.56
CA HIS A 60 10.07 9.57 12.96
C HIS A 60 8.75 9.27 13.70
N SER A 61 8.06 8.20 13.35
CA SER A 61 6.84 7.74 14.03
C SER A 61 7.09 7.37 15.50
N LEU A 62 8.25 6.77 15.81
CA LEU A 62 8.64 6.43 17.18
C LEU A 62 8.92 7.71 18.00
N LEU A 63 9.67 8.64 17.42
CA LEU A 63 9.96 9.93 18.08
C LEU A 63 8.70 10.75 18.30
N SER A 64 7.82 10.80 17.29
CA SER A 64 6.52 11.48 17.38
C SER A 64 5.65 10.89 18.47
N THR A 65 5.64 9.56 18.62
CA THR A 65 4.93 8.89 19.73
C THR A 65 5.42 9.39 21.08
N ALA A 66 6.74 9.51 21.29
CA ALA A 66 7.30 9.99 22.55
C ALA A 66 6.94 11.46 22.84
N HIS A 67 7.00 12.34 21.83
CA HIS A 67 6.63 13.75 21.99
C HIS A 67 5.14 13.91 22.31
N LEU A 68 4.27 13.25 21.53
CA LEU A 68 2.81 13.32 21.73
C LEU A 68 2.39 12.72 23.08
N THR A 69 3.04 11.62 23.52
CA THR A 69 2.77 11.04 24.85
C THR A 69 3.20 11.99 25.97
N THR A 70 4.32 12.71 25.81
CA THR A 70 4.74 13.74 26.78
C THR A 70 3.67 14.80 26.95
N ILE A 71 3.09 15.25 25.84
CA ILE A 71 2.04 16.27 25.83
C ILE A 71 0.74 15.73 26.43
N GLN A 72 0.33 14.51 26.07
CA GLN A 72 -0.85 13.85 26.66
C GLN A 72 -0.73 13.78 28.19
N LEU A 73 0.45 13.44 28.71
CA LEU A 73 0.69 13.44 30.15
C LEU A 73 0.64 14.85 30.76
N ARG A 74 0.98 15.90 30.02
CA ARG A 74 0.87 17.28 30.51
C ARG A 74 -0.59 17.72 30.61
N PHE A 75 -1.41 17.43 29.59
CA PHE A 75 -2.85 17.68 29.64
C PHE A 75 -3.53 16.99 30.83
N GLN A 76 -3.12 15.75 31.14
CA GLN A 76 -3.64 15.03 32.31
C GLN A 76 -3.23 15.60 33.67
N ASN A 77 -2.16 16.39 33.73
CA ASN A 77 -1.64 16.98 34.97
C ASN A 77 -1.98 18.47 35.12
N SER A 78 -2.55 19.12 34.09
CA SER A 78 -2.96 20.52 34.21
C SER A 78 -4.26 20.61 35.02
N GLU A 79 -4.15 20.94 36.30
CA GLU A 79 -5.30 21.07 37.22
C GLU A 79 -6.02 22.43 37.14
N THR A 80 -5.79 23.26 36.12
CA THR A 80 -6.28 24.65 36.10
C THR A 80 -6.75 25.11 34.72
N ASP A 81 -7.93 25.76 34.70
CA ASP A 81 -8.57 26.53 33.60
C ASP A 81 -7.73 27.74 33.08
N GLU A 82 -6.43 27.77 33.33
CA GLU A 82 -5.56 28.84 32.82
C GLU A 82 -5.11 28.55 31.39
N LEU A 83 -5.09 29.59 30.55
CA LEU A 83 -4.54 29.56 29.20
C LEU A 83 -3.03 29.26 29.26
N ASP A 84 -2.66 27.98 29.26
CA ASP A 84 -1.27 27.55 29.19
C ASP A 84 -0.74 27.70 27.76
N GLU A 85 -0.30 28.92 27.42
CA GLU A 85 0.33 29.24 26.14
C GLU A 85 1.55 28.35 25.86
N SER A 86 2.28 27.94 26.91
CA SER A 86 3.43 27.04 26.78
C SER A 86 3.00 25.65 26.32
N LEU A 87 1.92 25.10 26.90
CA LEU A 87 1.34 23.83 26.47
C LEU A 87 0.74 23.94 25.07
N GLN A 88 0.11 25.07 24.72
CA GLN A 88 -0.43 25.34 23.40
C GLN A 88 0.68 25.32 22.33
N LEU A 89 1.78 26.04 22.58
CA LEU A 89 2.94 26.07 21.70
C LEU A 89 3.62 24.70 21.59
N MET A 90 3.81 24.01 22.71
CA MET A 90 4.44 22.69 22.75
C MET A 90 3.62 21.67 21.95
N SER A 91 2.30 21.68 22.14
CA SER A 91 1.37 20.78 21.45
C SER A 91 1.33 21.06 19.95
N THR A 92 1.23 22.34 19.58
CA THR A 92 1.25 22.77 18.18
C THR A 92 2.55 22.34 17.50
N MET A 93 3.70 22.56 18.13
CA MET A 93 4.99 22.18 17.55
C MET A 93 5.13 20.66 17.38
N ALA A 94 4.66 19.87 18.35
CA ALA A 94 4.70 18.41 18.25
C ALA A 94 3.79 17.89 17.14
N LEU A 95 2.59 18.45 16.96
CA LEU A 95 1.68 18.10 15.87
C LEU A 95 2.26 18.51 14.51
N ILE A 96 2.87 19.69 14.40
CA ILE A 96 3.59 20.10 13.18
C ILE A 96 4.72 19.12 12.86
N ARG A 97 5.52 18.73 13.85
CA ARG A 97 6.59 17.74 13.67
C ARG A 97 6.03 16.38 13.25
N PHE A 98 4.95 15.93 13.87
CA PHE A 98 4.26 14.69 13.52
C PHE A 98 3.83 14.71 12.04
N VAL A 99 3.11 15.75 11.61
CA VAL A 99 2.63 15.89 10.23
C VAL A 99 3.79 15.96 9.25
N ASN A 100 4.75 16.87 9.46
CA ASN A 100 5.86 17.05 8.54
C ASN A 100 6.70 15.77 8.40
N GLY A 101 7.07 15.10 9.50
CA GLY A 101 7.90 13.89 9.36
C GLY A 101 7.17 12.66 8.84
N LEU A 102 5.84 12.67 8.75
CA LEU A 102 5.07 11.67 7.99
C LEU A 102 5.00 12.01 6.49
N LEU A 103 4.83 13.29 6.16
CA LEU A 103 4.57 13.73 4.78
C LEU A 103 5.86 14.04 4.01
N ASP A 104 6.88 14.63 4.64
CA ASP A 104 8.15 15.03 4.02
C ASP A 104 8.87 13.87 3.32
N PRO A 105 8.95 12.64 3.87
CA PRO A 105 9.57 11.52 3.16
C PRO A 105 8.86 11.15 1.85
N SER A 106 7.59 11.50 1.71
CA SER A 106 6.81 11.31 0.48
C SER A 106 6.93 12.48 -0.50
N GLN A 107 7.60 13.56 -0.11
CA GLN A 107 7.89 14.76 -0.92
C GLN A 107 9.20 14.60 -1.71
N GLN A 108 9.35 13.50 -2.44
CA GLN A 108 10.58 13.20 -3.22
C GLN A 108 10.50 13.68 -4.68
N SER A 109 9.41 14.34 -5.05
CA SER A 109 9.15 14.79 -6.42
C SER A 109 9.91 16.08 -6.73
N THR A 110 10.35 16.26 -7.98
CA THR A 110 10.98 17.50 -8.46
C THR A 110 10.09 18.74 -8.30
N PHE A 111 8.77 18.52 -8.16
CA PHE A 111 7.79 19.55 -7.88
C PHE A 111 7.21 19.40 -6.47
N ALA A 112 6.82 20.51 -5.86
CA ALA A 112 6.11 20.50 -4.59
C ALA A 112 4.72 19.86 -4.78
N ILE A 113 4.49 18.72 -4.13
CA ILE A 113 3.16 18.11 -4.07
C ILE A 113 2.42 18.71 -2.85
N PRO A 114 1.13 19.08 -2.95
CA PRO A 114 0.36 19.62 -1.84
C PRO A 114 0.24 18.63 -0.66
N LEU A 115 0.51 19.08 0.56
CA LEU A 115 0.48 18.27 1.80
C LEU A 115 -0.84 17.50 1.98
N SER A 116 -1.98 18.08 1.60
CA SER A 116 -3.30 17.44 1.65
C SER A 116 -3.37 16.17 0.81
N LEU A 117 -2.73 16.16 -0.37
CA LEU A 117 -2.67 14.98 -1.24
C LEU A 117 -1.75 13.90 -0.65
N LEU A 118 -0.64 14.29 -0.04
CA LEU A 118 0.25 13.34 0.64
C LEU A 118 -0.46 12.70 1.84
N ALA A 119 -1.20 13.49 2.62
CA ALA A 119 -1.97 13.00 3.76
C ALA A 119 -3.00 11.94 3.32
N LYS A 120 -3.75 12.22 2.24
CA LYS A 120 -4.70 11.26 1.65
C LYS A 120 -4.02 9.96 1.23
N LYS A 121 -2.82 10.03 0.65
CA LYS A 121 -2.06 8.85 0.20
C LYS A 121 -1.68 7.92 1.36
N ILE A 122 -1.35 8.46 2.53
CA ILE A 122 -0.99 7.66 3.72
C ILE A 122 -2.19 7.37 4.63
N GLY A 123 -3.39 7.79 4.26
CA GLY A 123 -4.59 7.65 5.11
C GLY A 123 -4.55 8.52 6.37
N LEU A 124 -3.81 9.65 6.35
CA LEU A 124 -3.84 10.64 7.43
C LEU A 124 -5.02 11.60 7.18
N PRO A 125 -5.90 11.82 8.16
CA PRO A 125 -7.01 12.76 8.01
C PRO A 125 -6.54 14.17 7.63
N SER A 126 -7.22 14.80 6.66
CA SER A 126 -6.80 16.09 6.09
C SER A 126 -6.78 17.24 7.11
N TRP A 127 -7.61 17.17 8.16
CA TRP A 127 -7.63 18.19 9.23
C TRP A 127 -6.30 18.28 10.00
N PHE A 128 -5.45 17.24 10.01
CA PHE A 128 -4.09 17.37 10.56
C PHE A 128 -3.21 18.33 9.73
N VAL A 129 -3.44 18.39 8.42
CA VAL A 129 -2.75 19.34 7.53
C VAL A 129 -3.24 20.77 7.81
N GLU A 130 -4.53 20.93 8.12
CA GLU A 130 -5.13 22.21 8.52
C GLU A 130 -4.53 22.70 9.84
N ILE A 131 -4.43 21.86 10.87
CA ILE A 131 -3.77 22.22 12.15
C ILE A 131 -2.32 22.64 11.92
N ARG A 132 -1.60 21.94 11.04
CA ARG A 132 -0.23 22.29 10.70
C ARG A 132 -0.17 23.63 9.96
N HIS A 133 -1.16 23.95 9.12
CA HIS A 133 -1.28 25.26 8.48
C HIS A 133 -1.53 26.35 9.53
N GLU A 134 -2.55 26.16 10.37
CA GLU A 134 -2.93 27.09 11.44
C GLU A 134 -1.75 27.41 12.35
N GLY A 135 -1.07 26.37 12.85
CA GLY A 135 0.07 26.52 13.76
C GLY A 135 1.34 27.13 13.14
N THR A 136 1.39 27.34 11.82
CA THR A 136 2.56 27.94 11.14
C THR A 136 2.29 29.30 10.50
N HIS A 137 1.05 29.54 10.08
CA HIS A 137 0.68 30.71 9.28
C HIS A 137 -0.45 31.54 9.88
N ASP A 138 -1.35 30.92 10.65
CA ASP A 138 -2.52 31.60 11.22
C ASP A 138 -2.41 31.68 12.76
N SER A 139 -3.54 31.84 13.44
CA SER A 139 -3.62 31.78 14.90
C SER A 139 -3.46 30.35 15.42
N LEU A 140 -2.79 30.20 16.56
CA LEU A 140 -2.65 28.91 17.23
C LEU A 140 -4.03 28.28 17.53
N PRO A 141 -4.20 26.96 17.30
CA PRO A 141 -5.45 26.27 17.64
C PRO A 141 -5.72 26.25 19.14
N SER A 142 -6.98 26.13 19.57
CA SER A 142 -7.33 26.09 21.00
C SER A 142 -6.77 24.85 21.70
N LEU A 143 -6.61 24.93 23.03
CA LEU A 143 -6.07 23.81 23.84
C LEU A 143 -6.93 22.55 23.71
N GLU A 144 -8.26 22.67 23.70
CA GLU A 144 -9.19 21.53 23.58
C GLU A 144 -9.03 20.84 22.22
N MET A 145 -8.84 21.63 21.16
CA MET A 145 -8.58 21.10 19.83
C MET A 145 -7.24 20.37 19.80
N LEU A 146 -6.20 20.95 20.39
CA LEU A 146 -4.86 20.37 20.45
C LEU A 146 -4.84 19.07 21.27
N GLU A 147 -5.56 19.01 22.39
CA GLU A 147 -5.71 17.80 23.21
C GLU A 147 -6.34 16.67 22.39
N LEU A 148 -7.49 16.92 21.77
CA LEU A 148 -8.16 15.96 20.90
C LEU A 148 -7.25 15.50 19.75
N SER A 149 -6.50 16.44 19.17
CA SER A 149 -5.58 16.17 18.06
C SER A 149 -4.42 15.27 18.47
N VAL A 150 -3.87 15.47 19.67
CA VAL A 150 -2.81 14.62 20.22
C VAL A 150 -3.31 13.20 20.40
N ASP A 151 -4.51 13.02 20.96
CA ASP A 151 -5.11 11.69 21.13
C ASP A 151 -5.36 10.99 19.79
N LYS A 152 -5.91 11.72 18.81
CA LYS A 152 -6.14 11.18 17.46
C LYS A 152 -4.82 10.88 16.72
N ALA A 153 -3.77 11.66 16.94
CA ALA A 153 -2.46 11.40 16.35
C ALA A 153 -1.82 10.15 16.96
N LEU A 154 -1.93 9.98 18.28
CA LEU A 154 -1.48 8.77 18.98
C LEU A 154 -2.25 7.53 18.51
N GLN A 155 -3.57 7.63 18.34
CA GLN A 155 -4.39 6.56 17.79
C GLN A 155 -3.95 6.19 16.36
N TRP A 156 -3.76 7.20 15.50
CA TRP A 156 -3.29 6.95 14.13
C TRP A 156 -1.93 6.27 14.09
N LEU A 157 -0.98 6.68 14.97
CA LEU A 157 0.32 6.04 15.12
C LEU A 157 0.20 4.60 15.61
N PHE A 158 -0.73 4.33 16.52
CA PHE A 158 -1.01 2.97 16.98
C PHE A 158 -1.43 2.08 15.80
N ASP A 159 -2.42 2.51 15.02
CA ASP A 159 -2.96 1.72 13.91
C ASP A 159 -1.95 1.55 12.76
N ASN A 160 -1.25 2.63 12.40
CA ASN A 160 -0.46 2.68 11.16
C ASN A 160 1.02 2.35 11.33
N TYR A 161 1.57 2.46 12.54
CA TYR A 161 2.97 2.16 12.84
C TYR A 161 3.10 0.99 13.83
N TRP A 162 2.53 1.12 15.02
CA TRP A 162 2.68 0.10 16.08
C TRP A 162 1.88 -1.18 15.82
N GLY A 163 0.78 -1.10 15.07
CA GLY A 163 -0.02 -2.25 14.64
C GLY A 163 0.72 -3.10 13.59
N LYS A 164 1.31 -2.44 12.59
CA LYS A 164 2.05 -3.10 11.51
C LYS A 164 3.34 -3.77 11.98
N LEU A 165 4.03 -3.17 12.96
CA LEU A 165 5.23 -3.76 13.57
C LEU A 165 4.98 -5.15 14.18
N ILE A 166 3.75 -5.46 14.63
CA ILE A 166 3.42 -6.81 15.11
C ILE A 166 3.29 -7.79 13.95
N MET A 167 2.58 -7.39 12.89
CA MET A 167 2.40 -8.25 11.71
C MET A 167 3.73 -8.62 11.05
N GLU A 168 4.64 -7.65 10.95
CA GLU A 168 5.99 -7.86 10.40
C GLU A 168 6.85 -8.74 11.32
N ASN A 169 6.84 -8.52 12.64
CA ASN A 169 7.59 -9.34 13.59
C ASN A 169 7.02 -10.76 13.77
N GLU A 170 5.70 -10.96 13.67
CA GLU A 170 5.06 -12.28 13.70
C GLU A 170 5.29 -13.05 12.40
N GLN A 171 5.39 -12.35 11.26
CA GLN A 171 5.87 -12.92 10.02
C GLN A 171 7.36 -13.27 10.10
N GLU A 172 8.21 -12.38 10.63
CA GLU A 172 9.64 -12.63 10.83
C GLU A 172 9.90 -13.79 11.81
N ALA A 173 9.17 -13.88 12.93
CA ALA A 173 9.28 -14.98 13.89
C ALA A 173 8.79 -16.34 13.35
N LYS A 174 7.90 -16.34 12.36
CA LYS A 174 7.53 -17.55 11.58
C LYS A 174 8.54 -17.87 10.47
N LEU A 175 9.32 -16.89 10.02
CA LEU A 175 10.31 -17.02 8.93
C LEU A 175 11.72 -17.40 9.43
N ASP A 176 12.04 -17.27 10.71
CA ASP A 176 13.40 -17.50 11.21
C ASP A 176 13.81 -18.99 11.32
N ILE A 177 12.88 -19.94 11.15
CA ILE A 177 13.20 -21.38 11.09
C ILE A 177 13.14 -21.92 9.64
N ASP A 178 12.34 -21.31 8.75
CA ASP A 178 12.07 -21.80 7.37
C ASP A 178 12.55 -20.87 6.24
N GLY A 179 13.00 -19.65 6.55
CA GLY A 179 13.18 -18.57 5.56
C GLY A 179 14.35 -18.75 4.59
N GLU A 180 15.44 -19.40 5.00
CA GLU A 180 16.59 -19.63 4.10
C GLU A 180 16.32 -20.76 3.10
N GLN A 181 15.63 -21.82 3.54
CA GLN A 181 15.15 -22.88 2.66
C GLN A 181 14.08 -22.36 1.70
N LEU A 182 13.11 -21.56 2.20
CA LEU A 182 12.07 -20.97 1.36
C LEU A 182 12.65 -19.99 0.33
N LYS A 183 13.64 -19.17 0.71
CA LYS A 183 14.37 -18.29 -0.23
C LYS A 183 15.03 -19.11 -1.33
N LYS A 184 15.74 -20.18 -0.98
CA LYS A 184 16.35 -21.08 -1.97
C LYS A 184 15.31 -21.69 -2.91
N ILE A 185 14.20 -22.19 -2.38
CA ILE A 185 13.09 -22.73 -3.19
C ILE A 185 12.53 -21.65 -4.14
N THR A 186 12.36 -20.41 -3.69
CA THR A 186 11.88 -19.31 -4.55
C THR A 186 12.89 -18.91 -5.63
N GLU A 187 14.19 -18.97 -5.35
CA GLU A 187 15.26 -18.68 -6.32
C GLU A 187 15.37 -19.78 -7.38
N ASP A 188 15.31 -21.04 -6.94
CA ASP A 188 15.28 -22.23 -7.80
C ASP A 188 14.04 -22.18 -8.72
N PHE A 189 12.86 -21.84 -8.19
CA PHE A 189 11.65 -21.68 -8.99
C PHE A 189 11.76 -20.56 -10.04
N LYS A 190 12.36 -19.41 -9.70
CA LYS A 190 12.63 -18.33 -10.66
C LYS A 190 13.58 -18.78 -11.77
N ALA A 191 14.60 -19.58 -11.44
CA ALA A 191 15.51 -20.15 -12.42
C ALA A 191 14.80 -21.13 -13.37
N LEU A 192 13.94 -22.00 -12.84
CA LEU A 192 13.10 -22.90 -13.64
C LEU A 192 12.18 -22.14 -14.61
N MET A 193 11.50 -21.09 -14.14
CA MET A 193 10.66 -20.25 -14.99
C MET A 193 11.45 -19.48 -16.07
N LYS A 194 12.71 -19.12 -15.80
CA LYS A 194 13.61 -18.53 -16.80
C LYS A 194 13.98 -19.54 -17.88
N ASN A 195 14.28 -20.78 -17.49
CA ASN A 195 14.62 -21.86 -18.41
C ASN A 195 13.39 -22.29 -19.25
N TYR A 196 12.21 -22.37 -18.64
CA TYR A 196 10.95 -22.59 -19.35
C TYR A 196 10.73 -21.54 -20.45
N ARG A 197 10.86 -20.25 -20.10
CA ARG A 197 10.76 -19.14 -21.06
C ARG A 197 11.80 -19.23 -22.17
N ARG A 198 13.02 -19.67 -21.87
CA ARG A 198 14.10 -19.85 -22.87
C ARG A 198 13.68 -20.88 -23.92
N ILE A 199 13.18 -22.04 -23.49
CA ILE A 199 12.76 -23.12 -24.41
C ILE A 199 11.54 -22.69 -25.24
N LYS A 200 10.53 -22.09 -24.60
CA LYS A 200 9.33 -21.62 -25.32
C LYS A 200 9.60 -20.43 -26.25
N LYS A 201 10.64 -19.63 -26.02
CA LYS A 201 11.06 -18.57 -26.96
C LYS A 201 11.76 -19.10 -28.21
N LEU A 202 12.40 -20.28 -28.13
CA LEU A 202 13.05 -20.90 -29.30
C LEU A 202 12.01 -21.36 -30.33
N ASP A 203 10.89 -21.90 -29.86
CA ASP A 203 9.76 -22.28 -30.70
C ASP A 203 8.43 -22.13 -29.92
N MET A 204 7.73 -21.02 -30.17
CA MET A 204 6.49 -20.69 -29.44
C MET A 204 5.31 -21.58 -29.82
N ALA A 205 5.29 -22.10 -31.05
CA ALA A 205 4.15 -22.86 -31.58
C ALA A 205 4.28 -24.37 -31.36
N LYS A 206 5.48 -24.86 -31.03
CA LYS A 206 5.72 -26.28 -30.83
C LYS A 206 5.08 -26.80 -29.53
N GLU A 207 4.19 -27.76 -29.70
CA GLU A 207 3.60 -28.54 -28.61
C GLU A 207 4.46 -29.78 -28.34
N TYR A 208 5.13 -29.80 -27.19
CA TYR A 208 5.89 -30.96 -26.74
C TYR A 208 4.94 -31.99 -26.12
N LYS A 209 4.77 -33.15 -26.77
CA LYS A 209 3.95 -34.24 -26.23
C LYS A 209 4.68 -34.96 -25.09
N GLN A 210 3.92 -35.54 -24.15
CA GLN A 210 4.48 -36.35 -23.07
C GLN A 210 5.21 -37.56 -23.68
N ASN A 211 6.51 -37.72 -23.38
CA ASN A 211 7.44 -38.69 -23.96
C ASN A 211 8.06 -38.32 -25.34
N ASP A 212 8.16 -37.03 -25.67
CA ASP A 212 8.96 -36.57 -26.81
C ASP A 212 10.44 -37.00 -26.66
N ALA A 213 10.95 -37.73 -27.65
CA ALA A 213 12.31 -38.29 -27.64
C ALA A 213 13.39 -37.26 -28.01
N THR A 214 13.00 -36.08 -28.50
CA THR A 214 13.93 -34.99 -28.82
C THR A 214 14.62 -34.46 -27.57
N GLU A 215 15.86 -34.02 -27.71
CA GLU A 215 16.66 -33.48 -26.60
C GLU A 215 15.98 -32.26 -25.94
N THR A 216 15.37 -31.39 -26.77
CA THR A 216 14.57 -30.23 -26.32
C THR A 216 13.27 -30.62 -25.64
N GLY A 217 12.61 -31.71 -26.07
CA GLY A 217 11.40 -32.24 -25.45
C GLY A 217 11.67 -32.86 -24.08
N LYS A 218 12.79 -33.57 -23.92
CA LYS A 218 13.23 -34.11 -22.63
C LYS A 218 13.56 -33.01 -21.63
N GLU A 219 14.29 -31.98 -22.07
CA GLU A 219 14.61 -30.81 -21.24
C GLU A 219 13.33 -30.06 -20.82
N TYR A 220 12.40 -29.84 -21.76
CA TYR A 220 11.11 -29.21 -21.49
C TYR A 220 10.30 -29.94 -20.43
N TRP A 221 10.12 -31.26 -20.57
CA TRP A 221 9.33 -32.05 -19.62
C TRP A 221 10.03 -32.24 -18.27
N SER A 222 11.36 -32.22 -18.22
CA SER A 222 12.10 -32.18 -16.94
C SER A 222 11.76 -30.92 -16.15
N ILE A 223 11.84 -29.75 -16.80
CA ILE A 223 11.53 -28.45 -16.19
C ILE A 223 10.06 -28.37 -15.78
N VAL A 224 9.13 -28.80 -16.65
CA VAL A 224 7.68 -28.76 -16.36
C VAL A 224 7.32 -29.65 -15.16
N LYS A 225 7.96 -30.82 -15.01
CA LYS A 225 7.79 -31.69 -13.83
C LYS A 225 8.33 -31.06 -12.55
N GLU A 226 9.47 -30.38 -12.62
CA GLU A 226 10.03 -29.67 -11.46
C GLU A 226 9.18 -28.46 -11.07
N ILE A 227 8.73 -27.67 -12.04
CA ILE A 227 7.80 -26.54 -11.82
C ILE A 227 6.51 -27.02 -11.16
N ARG A 228 5.98 -28.19 -11.53
CA ARG A 228 4.79 -28.79 -10.88
C ARG A 228 5.04 -29.08 -9.40
N LYS A 229 6.21 -29.61 -9.03
CA LYS A 229 6.54 -29.94 -7.64
C LYS A 229 6.77 -28.73 -6.74
N THR A 230 7.24 -27.62 -7.30
CA THR A 230 7.61 -26.41 -6.54
C THR A 230 6.78 -25.20 -6.97
N PHE A 231 5.54 -25.41 -7.41
CA PHE A 231 4.73 -24.36 -8.02
C PHE A 231 4.44 -23.21 -7.04
N GLN A 232 4.80 -21.99 -7.45
CA GLN A 232 4.55 -20.77 -6.66
C GLN A 232 3.65 -19.81 -7.44
N VAL A 233 2.41 -19.66 -6.97
CA VAL A 233 1.34 -18.91 -7.65
C VAL A 233 1.69 -17.43 -7.81
N GLU A 234 2.24 -16.79 -6.78
CA GLU A 234 2.61 -15.36 -6.83
C GLU A 234 3.69 -15.07 -7.88
N ILE A 235 4.71 -15.93 -7.96
CA ILE A 235 5.78 -15.78 -8.95
C ILE A 235 5.22 -16.04 -10.34
N PHE A 236 4.39 -17.08 -10.50
CA PHE A 236 3.75 -17.38 -11.77
C PHE A 236 2.85 -16.24 -12.25
N LEU A 237 2.07 -15.61 -11.36
CA LEU A 237 1.23 -14.45 -11.65
C LEU A 237 2.03 -13.30 -12.28
N SER A 238 3.22 -13.02 -11.75
CA SER A 238 4.13 -12.00 -12.31
C SER A 238 4.62 -12.33 -13.73
N GLN A 239 4.58 -13.60 -14.15
CA GLN A 239 4.97 -14.03 -15.48
C GLN A 239 3.83 -13.95 -16.50
N ILE A 240 2.59 -14.26 -16.09
CA ILE A 240 1.41 -14.25 -16.97
C ILE A 240 0.78 -12.86 -17.13
N ILE A 241 1.05 -11.93 -16.22
CA ILE A 241 0.67 -10.51 -16.31
C ILE A 241 1.95 -9.65 -16.29
N PRO A 242 2.75 -9.64 -17.37
CA PRO A 242 3.92 -8.78 -17.45
C PRO A 242 3.47 -7.32 -17.59
N GLY A 243 4.05 -6.40 -16.82
CA GLY A 243 3.73 -4.96 -16.83
C GLY A 243 4.14 -4.18 -18.09
N GLY A 244 3.89 -4.73 -19.28
CA GLY A 244 4.24 -4.17 -20.58
C GLY A 244 3.30 -4.60 -21.72
N LYS A 245 3.56 -4.12 -22.94
CA LYS A 245 2.68 -4.22 -24.14
C LYS A 245 2.63 -5.61 -24.80
N LEU A 246 2.83 -6.70 -24.05
CA LEU A 246 2.67 -8.05 -24.61
C LEU A 246 1.18 -8.33 -24.82
N LYS A 247 0.80 -8.76 -26.03
CA LYS A 247 -0.59 -9.15 -26.32
C LYS A 247 -0.96 -10.44 -25.58
N PHE A 248 -2.18 -10.52 -25.09
CA PHE A 248 -2.70 -11.67 -24.35
C PHE A 248 -2.47 -13.00 -25.10
N GLU A 249 -2.68 -13.04 -26.42
CA GLU A 249 -2.52 -14.25 -27.23
C GLU A 249 -1.10 -14.80 -27.18
N ARG A 250 -0.08 -13.92 -27.15
CA ARG A 250 1.32 -14.33 -27.07
C ARG A 250 1.65 -14.91 -25.70
N VAL A 251 1.12 -14.30 -24.64
CA VAL A 251 1.35 -14.78 -23.26
C VAL A 251 0.59 -16.09 -23.03
N LYS A 252 -0.63 -16.19 -23.55
CA LYS A 252 -1.43 -17.41 -23.57
C LYS A 252 -0.69 -18.56 -24.26
N GLN A 253 -0.19 -18.37 -25.49
CA GLN A 253 0.58 -19.42 -26.20
C GLN A 253 1.81 -19.92 -25.41
N MET A 254 2.46 -19.04 -24.65
CA MET A 254 3.62 -19.43 -23.84
C MET A 254 3.23 -20.27 -22.61
N TYR A 255 2.18 -19.89 -21.89
CA TYR A 255 1.89 -20.45 -20.56
C TYR A 255 0.67 -21.35 -20.50
N GLU A 256 -0.18 -21.37 -21.52
CA GLU A 256 -1.34 -22.28 -21.62
C GLU A 256 -0.94 -23.76 -21.49
N PRO A 257 0.13 -24.25 -22.14
CA PRO A 257 0.54 -25.65 -21.99
C PRO A 257 1.00 -26.00 -20.57
N LEU A 258 1.68 -25.07 -19.90
CA LEU A 258 2.10 -25.24 -18.51
C LEU A 258 0.89 -25.27 -17.59
N LEU A 259 -0.05 -24.34 -17.79
CA LEU A 259 -1.26 -24.27 -17.01
C LEU A 259 -2.11 -25.53 -17.23
N HIS A 260 -2.28 -26.00 -18.47
CA HIS A 260 -2.96 -27.28 -18.75
C HIS A 260 -2.33 -28.45 -17.99
N TYR A 261 -1.00 -28.50 -17.85
CA TYR A 261 -0.34 -29.55 -17.07
C TYR A 261 -0.59 -29.44 -15.57
N VAL A 262 -0.60 -28.21 -15.03
CA VAL A 262 -0.96 -27.95 -13.61
C VAL A 262 -2.46 -28.16 -13.36
N LEU A 263 -3.31 -28.01 -14.38
CA LEU A 263 -4.76 -28.18 -14.31
C LEU A 263 -5.23 -29.64 -14.27
N VAL A 264 -4.39 -30.60 -14.69
CA VAL A 264 -4.84 -31.99 -14.96
C VAL A 264 -4.44 -32.93 -13.82
N ASN A 265 -5.45 -33.21 -12.97
CA ASN A 265 -5.61 -34.31 -12.03
C ASN A 265 -4.56 -34.46 -10.90
N ASP A 266 -4.82 -33.82 -9.75
CA ASP A 266 -4.65 -34.34 -8.38
C ASP A 266 -5.28 -33.36 -7.36
N ASP A 267 -5.80 -33.86 -6.22
CA ASP A 267 -6.61 -33.10 -5.24
C ASP A 267 -5.87 -31.91 -4.57
N GLU A 268 -4.54 -32.00 -4.38
CA GLU A 268 -3.72 -30.89 -3.83
C GLU A 268 -3.51 -29.75 -4.85
N GLU A 269 -3.57 -30.05 -6.14
CA GLU A 269 -3.25 -29.13 -7.24
C GLU A 269 -4.47 -28.31 -7.69
N GLU A 270 -5.67 -28.70 -7.23
CA GLU A 270 -6.89 -27.92 -7.41
C GLU A 270 -6.84 -26.56 -6.69
N LEU A 271 -6.05 -26.43 -5.63
CA LEU A 271 -5.91 -25.22 -4.84
C LEU A 271 -5.19 -24.10 -5.61
N TYR A 272 -4.19 -24.42 -6.44
CA TYR A 272 -3.38 -23.39 -7.11
C TYR A 272 -4.18 -22.52 -8.08
N ILE A 273 -5.21 -23.07 -8.72
CA ILE A 273 -6.07 -22.32 -9.65
C ILE A 273 -6.97 -21.37 -8.88
N LEU A 274 -7.50 -21.83 -7.75
CA LEU A 274 -8.35 -21.03 -6.88
C LEU A 274 -7.54 -19.90 -6.26
N GLU A 275 -6.33 -20.20 -5.78
CA GLU A 275 -5.37 -19.22 -5.28
C GLU A 275 -4.95 -18.21 -6.37
N LEU A 276 -4.71 -18.68 -7.60
CA LEU A 276 -4.38 -17.81 -8.73
C LEU A 276 -5.53 -16.84 -9.04
N LEU A 277 -6.77 -17.34 -9.09
CA LEU A 277 -7.95 -16.50 -9.31
C LEU A 277 -8.14 -15.51 -8.18
N GLU A 278 -8.02 -15.93 -6.93
CA GLU A 278 -8.14 -15.07 -5.75
C GLU A 278 -7.11 -13.93 -5.79
N LEU A 279 -5.85 -14.22 -6.11
CA LEU A 279 -4.80 -13.21 -6.26
C LEU A 279 -5.05 -12.27 -7.45
N ILE A 280 -5.57 -12.76 -8.57
CA ILE A 280 -5.91 -11.91 -9.72
C ILE A 280 -7.06 -10.96 -9.35
N PHE A 281 -8.15 -11.46 -8.77
CA PHE A 281 -9.28 -10.62 -8.37
C PHE A 281 -8.91 -9.63 -7.28
N LEU A 282 -8.08 -10.03 -6.31
CA LEU A 282 -7.56 -9.12 -5.28
C LEU A 282 -6.78 -7.96 -5.91
N LYS A 283 -5.87 -8.25 -6.86
CA LYS A 283 -5.12 -7.19 -7.57
C LYS A 283 -6.02 -6.30 -8.42
N MET A 284 -7.01 -6.86 -9.09
CA MET A 284 -7.99 -6.08 -9.86
C MET A 284 -8.84 -5.17 -8.98
N TYR A 285 -9.26 -5.66 -7.81
CA TYR A 285 -10.02 -4.87 -6.84
C TYR A 285 -9.17 -3.74 -6.24
N GLN A 286 -7.93 -4.04 -5.84
CA GLN A 286 -6.97 -3.02 -5.40
C GLN A 286 -6.79 -1.94 -6.47
N TYR A 287 -6.62 -2.33 -7.74
CA TYR A 287 -6.52 -1.37 -8.83
C TYR A 287 -7.78 -0.50 -8.98
N SER A 288 -8.97 -1.10 -8.93
CA SER A 288 -10.23 -0.37 -9.04
C SER A 288 -10.42 0.65 -7.91
N LYS A 289 -10.01 0.31 -6.68
CA LYS A 289 -10.15 1.17 -5.51
C LYS A 289 -9.11 2.30 -5.46
N PHE A 290 -7.96 2.13 -6.11
CA PHE A 290 -6.83 3.07 -6.08
C PHE A 290 -6.49 3.65 -7.47
N LYS A 291 -7.47 3.70 -8.38
CA LYS A 291 -7.32 4.00 -9.82
C LYS A 291 -6.67 5.36 -10.16
N ASP A 292 -6.69 6.32 -9.24
CA ASP A 292 -6.25 7.71 -9.49
C ASP A 292 -4.73 7.94 -9.45
N TYR A 293 -3.92 6.88 -9.32
CA TYR A 293 -2.48 7.03 -9.05
C TYR A 293 -1.52 6.58 -10.17
N ASP A 294 -1.95 5.88 -11.23
CA ASP A 294 -1.06 5.50 -12.36
C ASP A 294 -1.87 5.13 -13.64
N THR A 295 -1.81 5.95 -14.69
CA THR A 295 -2.85 5.95 -15.75
C THR A 295 -2.52 5.24 -17.07
N ILE A 296 -1.31 4.69 -17.31
CA ILE A 296 -0.98 4.11 -18.64
C ILE A 296 -0.40 2.68 -18.60
N LYS A 297 0.44 2.32 -17.61
CA LYS A 297 1.00 0.96 -17.53
C LYS A 297 -0.03 -0.07 -17.04
N ASP A 298 -0.96 0.37 -16.20
CA ASP A 298 -1.82 -0.55 -15.45
C ASP A 298 -3.11 -0.93 -16.18
N GLN A 299 -3.57 -0.14 -17.14
CA GLN A 299 -4.74 -0.49 -17.96
C GLN A 299 -4.50 -1.74 -18.82
N SER A 300 -3.28 -1.89 -19.37
CA SER A 300 -2.89 -3.09 -20.12
C SER A 300 -2.81 -4.32 -19.19
N MET A 301 -2.42 -4.13 -17.94
CA MET A 301 -2.36 -5.21 -16.95
C MET A 301 -3.76 -5.65 -16.52
N LEU A 302 -4.68 -4.68 -16.34
CA LEU A 302 -6.09 -4.94 -16.05
C LEU A 302 -6.75 -5.75 -17.17
N SER A 303 -6.54 -5.34 -18.42
CA SER A 303 -7.12 -6.04 -19.58
C SER A 303 -6.57 -7.47 -19.72
N GLN A 304 -5.28 -7.68 -19.44
CA GLN A 304 -4.69 -9.03 -19.39
C GLN A 304 -5.26 -9.87 -18.24
N ALA A 305 -5.39 -9.29 -17.05
CA ALA A 305 -5.97 -9.96 -15.88
C ALA A 305 -7.41 -10.43 -16.15
N GLN A 306 -8.23 -9.54 -16.72
CA GLN A 306 -9.59 -9.85 -17.16
C GLN A 306 -9.61 -11.00 -18.19
N SER A 307 -8.72 -10.95 -19.19
CA SER A 307 -8.62 -11.97 -20.23
C SER A 307 -8.22 -13.34 -19.66
N TRP A 308 -7.32 -13.37 -18.67
CA TRP A 308 -6.95 -14.59 -17.96
C TRP A 308 -8.11 -15.15 -17.13
N CYS A 309 -8.85 -14.31 -16.41
CA CYS A 309 -10.05 -14.74 -15.69
C CYS A 309 -11.12 -15.30 -16.63
N GLU A 310 -11.38 -14.63 -17.76
CA GLU A 310 -12.33 -15.16 -18.77
C GLU A 310 -11.87 -16.53 -19.31
N TRP A 311 -10.58 -16.69 -19.62
CA TRP A 311 -10.07 -17.96 -20.11
C TRP A 311 -10.17 -19.09 -19.07
N VAL A 312 -9.80 -18.84 -17.81
CA VAL A 312 -9.87 -19.86 -16.75
C VAL A 312 -11.32 -20.20 -16.41
N VAL A 313 -12.19 -19.19 -16.27
CA VAL A 313 -13.56 -19.35 -15.75
C VAL A 313 -14.56 -19.73 -16.85
N ILE A 314 -14.35 -19.35 -18.11
CA ILE A 314 -15.30 -19.59 -19.23
C ILE A 314 -14.74 -20.60 -20.23
N ASP A 315 -13.54 -20.37 -20.80
CA ASP A 315 -13.01 -21.24 -21.85
C ASP A 315 -12.66 -22.64 -21.32
N ARG A 316 -12.32 -22.73 -20.02
CA ARG A 316 -11.92 -23.98 -19.35
C ARG A 316 -12.96 -24.56 -18.40
N VAL A 317 -14.22 -24.12 -18.48
CA VAL A 317 -15.34 -24.65 -17.65
C VAL A 317 -15.42 -26.17 -17.66
N LYS A 318 -15.13 -26.80 -18.81
CA LYS A 318 -15.19 -28.27 -18.99
C LYS A 318 -14.22 -29.05 -18.08
N LEU A 319 -13.17 -28.39 -17.59
CA LEU A 319 -12.14 -29.01 -16.75
C LEU A 319 -12.43 -28.84 -15.25
N HIS A 320 -13.50 -28.13 -14.89
CA HIS A 320 -13.83 -27.84 -13.50
C HIS A 320 -14.93 -28.78 -13.00
N ASN A 321 -14.68 -29.45 -11.89
CA ASN A 321 -15.69 -30.23 -11.16
C ASN A 321 -16.70 -29.29 -10.46
N GLU A 322 -17.86 -29.81 -10.04
CA GLU A 322 -18.93 -29.01 -9.42
C GLU A 322 -18.45 -28.23 -8.18
N THR A 323 -17.64 -28.87 -7.32
CA THR A 323 -17.06 -28.25 -6.12
C THR A 323 -16.15 -27.06 -6.47
N LYS A 324 -15.38 -27.19 -7.54
CA LYS A 324 -14.46 -26.16 -8.04
C LYS A 324 -15.22 -24.97 -8.60
N LEU A 325 -16.26 -25.24 -9.39
CA LEU A 325 -17.15 -24.19 -9.90
C LEU A 325 -17.83 -23.43 -8.74
N THR A 326 -18.27 -24.11 -7.68
CA THR A 326 -18.83 -23.41 -6.51
C THR A 326 -17.81 -22.51 -5.81
N LYS A 327 -16.57 -22.97 -5.61
CA LYS A 327 -15.51 -22.15 -5.01
C LYS A 327 -15.11 -20.97 -5.91
N ILE A 328 -15.09 -21.15 -7.23
CA ILE A 328 -14.85 -20.07 -8.20
C ILE A 328 -15.94 -19.01 -8.08
N ILE A 329 -17.23 -19.40 -8.03
CA ILE A 329 -18.35 -18.46 -7.85
C ILE A 329 -18.20 -17.68 -6.54
N GLU A 330 -17.82 -18.35 -5.45
CA GLU A 330 -17.56 -17.71 -4.16
C GLU A 330 -16.39 -16.71 -4.25
N ILE A 331 -15.26 -17.06 -4.87
CA ILE A 331 -14.11 -16.15 -5.06
C ILE A 331 -14.50 -14.92 -5.88
N VAL A 332 -15.24 -15.10 -6.98
CA VAL A 332 -15.71 -13.97 -7.81
C VAL A 332 -16.66 -13.06 -7.02
N GLY A 333 -17.44 -13.64 -6.11
CA GLY A 333 -18.35 -12.92 -5.22
C GLY A 333 -17.69 -12.16 -4.07
N LYS A 334 -16.43 -12.46 -3.71
CA LYS A 334 -15.70 -11.75 -2.64
C LYS A 334 -15.28 -10.32 -3.03
N PHE A 335 -15.24 -10.01 -4.32
CA PHE A 335 -14.69 -8.75 -4.82
C PHE A 335 -15.74 -8.02 -5.66
N PRO A 336 -16.12 -6.77 -5.31
CA PRO A 336 -17.09 -6.01 -6.09
C PRO A 336 -16.49 -5.45 -7.38
N GLY A 337 -17.30 -5.47 -8.47
CA GLY A 337 -16.92 -4.91 -9.76
C GLY A 337 -17.80 -5.38 -10.93
N GLU A 338 -18.05 -4.48 -11.88
CA GLU A 338 -18.84 -4.71 -13.10
C GLU A 338 -18.32 -5.87 -13.97
N PHE A 339 -17.00 -6.07 -14.02
CA PHE A 339 -16.40 -7.21 -14.72
C PHE A 339 -16.80 -8.56 -14.09
N ASN A 340 -16.85 -8.64 -12.76
CA ASN A 340 -17.17 -9.86 -12.03
C ASN A 340 -18.63 -10.27 -12.27
N LYS A 341 -19.55 -9.29 -12.29
CA LYS A 341 -20.95 -9.52 -12.69
C LYS A 341 -21.07 -10.02 -14.12
N THR A 342 -20.33 -9.40 -15.06
CA THR A 342 -20.33 -9.80 -16.47
C THR A 342 -19.79 -11.22 -16.64
N LEU A 343 -18.74 -11.58 -15.90
CA LEU A 343 -18.15 -12.92 -15.90
C LEU A 343 -19.13 -13.97 -15.37
N LEU A 344 -19.82 -13.68 -14.26
CA LEU A 344 -20.85 -14.56 -13.69
C LEU A 344 -22.04 -14.76 -14.64
N LYS A 345 -22.51 -13.70 -15.31
CA LYS A 345 -23.54 -13.80 -16.36
C LYS A 345 -23.08 -14.65 -17.54
N LYS A 346 -21.83 -14.49 -17.99
CA LYS A 346 -21.24 -15.36 -19.03
C LYS A 346 -21.19 -16.82 -18.56
N LEU A 347 -20.86 -17.08 -17.31
CA LEU A 347 -20.86 -18.44 -16.75
C LEU A 347 -22.28 -19.05 -16.72
N GLN A 348 -23.32 -18.27 -16.39
CA GLN A 348 -24.72 -18.72 -16.44
C GLN A 348 -25.16 -19.17 -17.84
N THR A 349 -24.61 -18.59 -18.91
CA THR A 349 -24.94 -19.03 -20.28
C THR A 349 -24.41 -20.44 -20.60
N GLN A 350 -23.45 -20.96 -19.83
CA GLN A 350 -22.88 -22.31 -19.97
C GLN A 350 -23.77 -23.38 -19.31
N LYS A 351 -25.04 -23.47 -19.76
CA LYS A 351 -26.10 -24.35 -19.21
C LYS A 351 -25.75 -25.85 -19.10
N ARG A 352 -24.70 -26.30 -19.79
CA ARG A 352 -24.23 -27.69 -19.78
C ARG A 352 -23.43 -28.06 -18.52
N PHE A 353 -22.86 -27.08 -17.82
CA PHE A 353 -21.95 -27.30 -16.69
C PHE A 353 -22.44 -26.66 -15.39
N VAL A 354 -23.42 -25.76 -15.46
CA VAL A 354 -24.02 -25.09 -14.30
C VAL A 354 -25.33 -25.80 -13.94
N ASN A 355 -25.39 -26.41 -12.75
CA ASN A 355 -26.60 -27.03 -12.22
C ASN A 355 -27.54 -25.97 -11.61
N ARG A 356 -28.81 -26.33 -11.37
CA ARG A 356 -29.84 -25.40 -10.86
C ARG A 356 -29.47 -24.75 -9.52
N GLY A 357 -28.71 -25.45 -8.67
CA GLY A 357 -28.21 -24.91 -7.39
C GLY A 357 -27.11 -23.84 -7.59
N MET A 358 -26.22 -24.03 -8.56
CA MET A 358 -25.22 -23.04 -8.94
C MET A 358 -25.83 -21.81 -9.61
N PHE A 359 -26.91 -21.98 -10.40
CA PHE A 359 -27.66 -20.83 -10.94
C PHE A 359 -28.16 -19.91 -9.84
N ASN A 360 -28.84 -20.47 -8.83
CA ASN A 360 -29.33 -19.70 -7.69
C ASN A 360 -28.19 -19.01 -6.93
N LYS A 361 -27.07 -19.73 -6.67
CA LYS A 361 -25.88 -19.14 -6.03
C LYS A 361 -25.30 -17.97 -6.84
N ILE A 362 -25.28 -18.07 -8.17
CA ILE A 362 -24.79 -16.99 -9.02
C ILE A 362 -25.74 -15.78 -8.94
N ASP A 363 -27.05 -16.00 -9.00
CA ASP A 363 -28.04 -14.92 -8.86
C ASP A 363 -27.94 -14.24 -7.49
N ASP A 364 -27.82 -15.00 -6.41
CA ASP A 364 -27.60 -14.49 -5.06
C ASP A 364 -26.29 -13.68 -4.95
N THR A 365 -25.23 -14.16 -5.61
CA THR A 365 -23.93 -13.48 -5.61
C THR A 365 -24.00 -12.17 -6.42
N ILE A 366 -24.66 -12.17 -7.57
CA ILE A 366 -24.87 -10.94 -8.37
C ILE A 366 -25.72 -9.92 -7.58
N ALA A 367 -26.72 -10.39 -6.84
CA ALA A 367 -27.53 -9.52 -5.98
C ALA A 367 -26.68 -8.89 -4.86
N LYS A 368 -25.83 -9.68 -4.18
CA LYS A 368 -24.89 -9.18 -3.17
C LYS A 368 -23.92 -8.14 -3.72
N LEU A 369 -23.29 -8.44 -4.87
CA LEU A 369 -22.37 -7.52 -5.54
C LEU A 369 -23.05 -6.19 -5.93
N SER A 370 -24.34 -6.22 -6.26
CA SER A 370 -25.11 -5.01 -6.60
C SER A 370 -25.48 -4.18 -5.35
N GLN A 371 -25.70 -4.82 -4.20
CA GLN A 371 -25.94 -4.13 -2.93
C GLN A 371 -24.66 -3.48 -2.38
N GLU A 372 -23.52 -4.15 -2.45
CA GLU A 372 -22.24 -3.60 -1.99
C GLU A 372 -21.77 -2.38 -2.80
N GLU A 373 -22.01 -2.36 -4.12
CA GLU A 373 -21.75 -1.18 -4.95
C GLU A 373 -22.68 -0.01 -4.61
N SER A 374 -23.94 -0.29 -4.25
CA SER A 374 -24.89 0.73 -3.79
C SER A 374 -24.43 1.37 -2.47
N ASN A 375 -23.93 0.56 -1.53
CA ASN A 375 -23.38 1.04 -0.26
C ASN A 375 -22.07 1.82 -0.45
N THR A 376 -21.19 1.36 -1.34
CA THR A 376 -19.93 2.07 -1.67
C THR A 376 -20.20 3.40 -2.37
N THR A 377 -21.24 3.45 -3.22
CA THR A 377 -21.68 4.69 -3.88
C THR A 377 -22.34 5.64 -2.88
N GLN A 378 -23.13 5.13 -1.92
CA GLN A 378 -23.72 5.92 -0.84
C GLN A 378 -22.68 6.47 0.14
N GLU A 379 -21.64 5.71 0.47
CA GLU A 379 -20.49 6.19 1.24
C GLU A 379 -19.69 7.24 0.46
N ALA A 380 -19.48 7.05 -0.85
CA ALA A 380 -18.83 8.04 -1.71
C ALA A 380 -19.66 9.32 -1.84
N THR A 381 -20.98 9.23 -1.99
CA THR A 381 -21.88 10.40 -2.05
C THR A 381 -22.05 11.07 -0.69
N ALA A 382 -22.01 10.33 0.43
CA ALA A 382 -22.02 10.92 1.77
C ALA A 382 -20.71 11.68 2.06
N ILE A 383 -19.58 11.18 1.55
CA ILE A 383 -18.28 11.88 1.59
C ILE A 383 -18.29 13.10 0.66
N GLU A 384 -18.97 13.05 -0.50
CA GLU A 384 -19.14 14.21 -1.39
C GLU A 384 -20.10 15.25 -0.83
N GLU A 385 -21.23 14.86 -0.20
CA GLU A 385 -22.18 15.77 0.43
C GLU A 385 -21.54 16.50 1.62
N ASP A 386 -20.75 15.80 2.45
CA ASP A 386 -20.00 16.42 3.56
C ASP A 386 -18.91 17.38 3.04
N GLN A 387 -18.30 17.09 1.89
CA GLN A 387 -17.34 17.97 1.22
C GLN A 387 -17.99 19.16 0.49
N THR A 388 -19.24 19.04 0.01
CA THR A 388 -19.93 20.16 -0.68
C THR A 388 -20.33 21.28 0.28
N SER A 389 -20.55 20.98 1.56
CA SER A 389 -20.86 22.00 2.58
C SER A 389 -19.65 22.86 2.96
N ARG A 390 -18.43 22.42 2.65
CA ARG A 390 -17.15 23.12 2.92
C ARG A 390 -16.40 23.59 1.66
N LYS A 391 -17.07 23.75 0.52
CA LYS A 391 -16.42 24.28 -0.71
C LYS A 391 -16.15 25.80 -0.62
N ARG A 392 -14.97 26.17 -0.11
CA ARG A 392 -14.11 27.10 -0.87
C ARG A 392 -13.36 26.22 -1.87
N SER A 393 -13.73 26.33 -3.15
CA SER A 393 -13.21 25.50 -4.24
C SER A 393 -11.70 25.64 -4.39
N PHE A 394 -10.96 24.60 -4.01
CA PHE A 394 -9.65 24.29 -4.58
C PHE A 394 -9.86 23.22 -5.64
N ASP A 395 -9.87 23.64 -6.90
CA ASP A 395 -10.11 22.76 -8.04
C ASP A 395 -8.83 21.98 -8.39
N ILE A 396 -8.87 20.65 -8.25
CA ILE A 396 -7.70 19.75 -8.41
C ILE A 396 -7.31 19.62 -9.88
N ASP A 397 -8.27 19.77 -10.79
CA ASP A 397 -8.03 19.73 -12.24
C ASP A 397 -7.21 20.94 -12.71
N ASP A 398 -7.31 22.09 -12.03
CA ASP A 398 -6.47 23.27 -12.30
C ASP A 398 -5.00 23.02 -11.92
N ILE A 399 -4.74 22.33 -10.81
CA ILE A 399 -3.38 22.04 -10.34
C ILE A 399 -2.68 21.05 -11.28
N THR A 400 -3.40 20.04 -11.76
CA THR A 400 -2.83 19.06 -12.70
C THR A 400 -2.56 19.69 -14.07
N ASN A 401 -3.44 20.58 -14.54
CA ASN A 401 -3.22 21.39 -15.74
C ASN A 401 -2.02 22.34 -15.58
N ASP A 402 -1.86 22.98 -14.42
CA ASP A 402 -0.72 23.86 -14.14
C ASP A 402 0.61 23.11 -14.12
N LEU A 403 0.64 21.89 -13.56
CA LEU A 403 1.81 21.02 -13.60
C LEU A 403 2.15 20.57 -15.04
N GLU A 404 1.15 20.30 -15.88
CA GLU A 404 1.38 20.00 -17.29
C GLU A 404 1.86 21.22 -18.09
N ASN A 405 1.32 22.41 -17.79
CA ASN A 405 1.73 23.67 -18.39
C ASN A 405 3.17 24.05 -17.99
N LEU A 406 3.56 23.80 -16.74
CA LEU A 406 4.94 23.95 -16.27
C LEU A 406 5.91 22.97 -16.95
N LYS A 407 5.49 21.70 -17.13
CA LYS A 407 6.28 20.71 -17.89
C LYS A 407 6.42 21.08 -19.37
N LYS A 408 5.41 21.73 -19.97
CA LYS A 408 5.50 22.27 -21.33
C LYS A 408 6.45 23.46 -21.41
N ARG A 409 6.42 24.38 -20.44
CA ARG A 409 7.36 25.53 -20.37
C ARG A 409 8.83 25.08 -20.25
N LEU A 410 9.11 24.05 -19.46
CA LEU A 410 10.45 23.44 -19.34
C LEU A 410 10.98 22.83 -20.65
N ARG A 411 10.10 22.43 -21.57
CA ARG A 411 10.53 21.94 -22.91
C ARG A 411 10.79 23.08 -23.89
N SER A 412 10.26 24.27 -23.63
CA SER A 412 10.40 25.46 -24.49
C SER A 412 11.49 26.43 -24.04
N GLU A 413 11.99 26.33 -22.82
CA GLU A 413 13.11 27.15 -22.36
C GLU A 413 14.43 26.62 -22.93
N THR A 414 14.85 27.22 -24.05
CA THR A 414 16.25 27.25 -24.45
C THR A 414 17.09 27.70 -23.27
N VAL A 415 17.97 26.81 -22.79
CA VAL A 415 18.98 27.05 -21.76
C VAL A 415 19.63 28.42 -22.00
N ILE A 416 19.25 29.41 -21.20
CA ILE A 416 19.99 30.67 -21.13
C ILE A 416 21.35 30.28 -20.56
N LYS A 417 22.38 30.29 -21.42
CA LYS A 417 23.77 30.17 -20.97
C LYS A 417 24.03 31.34 -20.02
N VAL A 418 24.06 31.07 -18.73
CA VAL A 418 24.55 32.02 -17.74
C VAL A 418 26.03 32.24 -18.07
N ASP A 419 26.37 33.47 -18.43
CA ASP A 419 27.74 33.87 -18.72
C ASP A 419 28.63 33.54 -17.52
N SER A 420 29.69 32.76 -17.75
CA SER A 420 30.61 32.23 -16.73
C SER A 420 31.51 33.29 -16.07
N LYS A 421 31.12 34.57 -16.13
CA LYS A 421 31.86 35.72 -15.60
C LYS A 421 31.13 36.49 -14.49
N VAL A 422 30.01 36.01 -13.98
CA VAL A 422 29.41 36.65 -12.79
C VAL A 422 30.21 36.23 -11.55
N GLN A 423 31.19 37.05 -11.20
CA GLN A 423 31.94 36.94 -9.95
C GLN A 423 30.95 37.19 -8.80
N ILE A 424 30.64 36.15 -8.02
CA ILE A 424 29.86 36.31 -6.79
C ILE A 424 30.75 37.05 -5.79
N VAL A 425 30.50 38.34 -5.59
CA VAL A 425 31.22 39.15 -4.62
C VAL A 425 30.56 38.96 -3.25
N PRO A 426 31.28 38.53 -2.19
CA PRO A 426 30.71 38.47 -0.85
C PRO A 426 30.33 39.88 -0.38
N PHE A 427 29.22 39.96 0.38
CA PHE A 427 28.59 41.16 0.95
C PHE A 427 29.49 42.40 1.02
N GLN A 428 29.27 43.36 0.11
CA GLN A 428 29.86 44.68 0.22
C GLN A 428 29.05 45.51 1.23
N THR A 429 29.75 46.26 2.08
CA THR A 429 29.12 47.21 3.00
C THR A 429 28.55 48.39 2.20
N TYR A 430 27.23 48.47 2.13
CA TYR A 430 26.54 49.63 1.56
C TYR A 430 26.73 50.84 2.49
N LYS A 431 27.43 51.87 2.01
CA LYS A 431 27.71 53.09 2.79
C LYS A 431 26.45 53.89 3.15
N ASP A 432 25.38 53.74 2.36
CA ASP A 432 24.14 54.51 2.51
C ASP A 432 22.96 53.64 2.99
N TRP A 433 23.21 52.46 3.56
CA TRP A 433 22.14 51.62 4.09
C TRP A 433 21.65 52.18 5.43
N GLN A 434 20.46 52.79 5.41
CA GLN A 434 19.72 53.11 6.64
C GLN A 434 18.71 52.00 6.93
N PRO A 435 18.91 51.19 7.98
CA PRO A 435 17.95 50.17 8.34
C PRO A 435 16.66 50.85 8.82
N LYS A 436 15.56 50.64 8.12
CA LYS A 436 14.24 50.91 8.68
C LYS A 436 13.96 49.86 9.75
N PRO A 437 13.52 50.25 10.97
CA PRO A 437 13.14 49.27 11.97
C PRO A 437 12.00 48.40 11.42
N PHE A 438 12.12 47.08 11.60
CA PHE A 438 11.08 46.12 11.26
C PHE A 438 9.79 46.46 12.03
N GLY A 439 8.66 46.53 11.33
CA GLY A 439 7.33 46.68 11.95
C GLY A 439 6.74 48.09 11.98
N ALA A 440 7.39 49.09 11.39
CA ALA A 440 6.74 50.38 11.11
C ALA A 440 6.12 50.33 9.70
N LEU A 441 4.81 50.04 9.63
CA LEU A 441 3.97 50.33 8.47
C LEU A 441 3.58 51.81 8.47
#